data_AF-A0A517M212-F1
#
_entry.id   AF-A0A517M212-F1
#
_cell.length_a   1.000
_cell.length_b   1.000
_cell.length_c   1.000
_cell.angle_alpha   90.00
_cell.angle_beta   90.00
_cell.angle_gamma   90.00
#
_symmetry.space_group_name_H-M   'P 1'
#
loop_
_entity.id
_entity.type
_entity.pdbx_description
1 polymer ?
#
loop_
_entity_poly.entity_id
_entity_poly.type
_entity_poly.pdbx_seq_one_letter_code
_entity_poly.pdbx_strand_id
1 'polypeptide(L)'
;MPSFYLLCANGSNGDGGDEMLAGYGTYGNWLRKVDYYRSANETGWRGKIRPLAKAAMPWRYSQAYDTSSDPQHWTDCVNRYTDAARERLWRPELRFLTDQRDEAFDHAFEIGGGLRGVNRVQRCDMETFLPEDILCKVDIASMRFGLEVRPPMLDRNFFGSVSSIAPGALYARDSDGHSYSGKIPLKTLAAKKLGGAFANRPKQGFVMPLQSWFDRNTGQADDVRQRLTDPGASIAQWFEQEQVHVNLDAGRVVNVWLLLVLEEWLCQIGSRETSAA
;
A
#
# COMPACT_ATOMS: atom_id res chain seq x y z
N MET A 1 38.15 -20.21 -19.58
CA MET A 1 37.39 -18.99 -19.27
C MET A 1 36.37 -19.33 -18.21
N PRO A 2 36.58 -18.99 -16.93
CA PRO A 2 35.58 -19.24 -15.91
C PRO A 2 34.54 -18.11 -15.92
N SER A 3 33.27 -18.50 -16.09
CA SER A 3 32.11 -17.63 -15.92
C SER A 3 32.16 -16.96 -14.56
N PHE A 4 32.37 -15.65 -14.56
CA PHE A 4 32.13 -14.80 -13.40
C PHE A 4 30.62 -14.75 -13.15
N TYR A 5 30.11 -15.70 -12.37
CA TYR A 5 28.90 -15.48 -11.60
C TYR A 5 29.25 -14.45 -10.53
N LEU A 6 29.06 -13.17 -10.85
CA LEU A 6 28.99 -12.13 -9.83
C LEU A 6 27.71 -12.42 -9.03
N LEU A 7 27.85 -13.20 -7.95
CA LEU A 7 26.92 -13.17 -6.84
C LEU A 7 26.94 -11.73 -6.31
N CYS A 8 25.95 -10.91 -6.66
CA CYS A 8 25.64 -9.68 -5.95
C CYS A 8 25.14 -10.04 -4.55
N ALA A 9 26.08 -10.37 -3.68
CA ALA A 9 25.90 -10.47 -2.24
C ALA A 9 25.90 -9.05 -1.65
N ASN A 10 24.78 -8.35 -1.81
CA ASN A 10 24.36 -7.27 -0.90
C ASN A 10 22.86 -7.51 -0.63
N GLY A 11 22.60 -8.28 0.44
CA GLY A 11 21.31 -8.84 0.80
C GLY A 11 20.30 -7.84 1.38
N SER A 12 19.93 -6.81 0.61
CA SER A 12 18.92 -5.83 1.00
C SER A 12 17.65 -5.85 0.14
N ASN A 13 17.68 -6.42 -1.07
CA ASN A 13 16.48 -6.46 -1.92
C ASN A 13 15.62 -7.69 -1.59
N GLY A 14 14.84 -7.57 -0.53
CA GLY A 14 13.80 -8.55 -0.15
C GLY A 14 12.48 -8.36 -0.89
N ASP A 15 12.47 -7.57 -1.96
CA ASP A 15 11.29 -7.24 -2.76
C ASP A 15 10.67 -8.48 -3.38
N GLY A 16 9.34 -8.54 -3.40
CA GLY A 16 8.58 -9.73 -3.78
C GLY A 16 8.31 -10.67 -2.62
N GLY A 17 9.09 -10.59 -1.54
CA GLY A 17 8.94 -11.49 -0.40
C GLY A 17 7.70 -11.24 0.44
N ASP A 18 7.28 -9.98 0.56
CA ASP A 18 6.05 -9.63 1.26
C ASP A 18 4.82 -9.98 0.42
N GLU A 19 4.89 -9.71 -0.88
CA GLU A 19 3.86 -9.96 -1.88
C GLU A 19 3.58 -11.45 -2.04
N MET A 20 4.62 -12.30 -2.04
CA MET A 20 4.46 -13.75 -2.20
C MET A 20 4.10 -14.47 -0.90
N LEU A 21 4.56 -13.98 0.26
CA LEU A 21 4.42 -14.67 1.55
C LEU A 21 3.50 -13.93 2.55
N ALA A 22 2.57 -13.12 2.04
CA ALA A 22 1.58 -12.38 2.81
C ALA A 22 2.19 -11.51 3.94
N GLY A 23 3.30 -10.82 3.67
CA GLY A 23 4.09 -10.13 4.69
C GLY A 23 3.67 -8.70 5.03
N TYR A 24 2.82 -8.07 4.22
CA TYR A 24 2.32 -6.72 4.51
C TYR A 24 1.17 -6.73 5.53
N GLY A 25 1.17 -5.72 6.42
CA GLY A 25 0.08 -5.50 7.37
C GLY A 25 -1.26 -5.16 6.69
N THR A 26 -1.23 -4.65 5.46
CA THR A 26 -2.42 -4.41 4.63
C THR A 26 -3.19 -5.70 4.34
N TYR A 27 -2.50 -6.82 4.10
CA TYR A 27 -3.14 -8.13 3.97
C TYR A 27 -3.82 -8.56 5.27
N GLY A 28 -3.19 -8.34 6.42
CA GLY A 28 -3.80 -8.59 7.72
C GLY A 28 -5.02 -7.72 7.98
N ASN A 29 -4.98 -6.45 7.58
CA ASN A 29 -6.13 -5.54 7.66
C ASN A 29 -7.29 -6.01 6.77
N TRP A 30 -6.99 -6.43 5.54
CA TRP A 30 -7.97 -6.98 4.61
C TRP A 30 -8.58 -8.28 5.15
N LEU A 31 -7.75 -9.24 5.60
CA LEU A 31 -8.20 -10.49 6.23
C LEU A 31 -9.11 -10.23 7.43
N ARG A 32 -8.74 -9.28 8.31
CA ARG A 32 -9.57 -8.90 9.46
C ARG A 32 -10.94 -8.38 9.03
N LYS A 33 -11.00 -7.55 8.00
CA LYS A 33 -12.27 -7.03 7.48
C LYS A 33 -13.09 -8.17 6.86
N VAL A 34 -12.49 -9.02 6.01
CA VAL A 34 -13.15 -10.19 5.41
C VAL A 34 -13.72 -11.13 6.48
N ASP A 35 -12.93 -11.49 7.49
CA ASP A 35 -13.36 -12.38 8.58
C ASP A 35 -14.46 -11.72 9.45
N TYR A 36 -14.40 -10.41 9.65
CA TYR A 36 -15.46 -9.67 10.34
C TYR A 36 -16.79 -9.72 9.58
N TYR A 37 -16.80 -9.47 8.26
CA TYR A 37 -18.03 -9.53 7.47
C TYR A 37 -18.54 -10.96 7.30
N ARG A 38 -17.64 -11.93 7.10
CA ARG A 38 -17.99 -13.36 7.05
C ARG A 38 -18.64 -13.81 8.36
N SER A 39 -17.98 -13.57 9.50
CA SER A 39 -18.54 -13.95 10.81
C SER A 39 -19.85 -13.22 11.13
N ALA A 40 -19.98 -11.95 10.76
CA ALA A 40 -21.23 -11.21 10.97
C ALA A 40 -22.40 -11.75 10.13
N ASN A 41 -22.12 -12.33 8.96
CA ASN A 41 -23.12 -12.95 8.10
C ASN A 41 -23.43 -14.40 8.52
N GLU A 42 -22.45 -15.15 9.04
CA GLU A 42 -22.59 -16.57 9.37
C GLU A 42 -23.06 -16.83 10.81
N THR A 43 -22.83 -15.92 11.76
CA THR A 43 -23.20 -16.17 13.17
C THR A 43 -24.69 -15.84 13.41
N GLY A 44 -25.51 -16.86 13.64
CA GLY A 44 -26.99 -16.80 13.56
C GLY A 44 -27.73 -15.71 14.34
N TRP A 45 -27.22 -15.23 15.49
CA TRP A 45 -27.82 -14.09 16.19
C TRP A 45 -27.32 -12.73 15.67
N ARG A 46 -26.08 -12.65 15.22
CA ARG A 46 -25.48 -11.43 14.65
C ARG A 46 -26.09 -11.10 13.29
N GLY A 47 -26.31 -12.11 12.45
CA GLY A 47 -27.00 -11.93 11.16
C GLY A 47 -28.42 -11.37 11.30
N LYS A 48 -29.11 -11.67 12.42
CA LYS A 48 -30.46 -11.19 12.72
C LYS A 48 -30.49 -9.79 13.36
N ILE A 49 -29.53 -9.48 14.24
CA ILE A 49 -29.48 -8.19 14.95
C ILE A 49 -28.84 -7.09 14.10
N ARG A 50 -27.91 -7.42 13.21
CA ARG A 50 -27.16 -6.44 12.42
C ARG A 50 -28.04 -5.57 11.50
N PRO A 51 -29.05 -6.09 10.78
CA PRO A 51 -29.96 -5.25 10.00
C PRO A 51 -30.67 -4.19 10.86
N LEU A 52 -31.09 -4.58 12.08
CA LEU A 52 -31.71 -3.69 13.06
C LEU A 52 -30.72 -2.66 13.61
N ALA A 53 -29.51 -3.09 13.96
CA ALA A 53 -28.44 -2.21 14.44
C ALA A 53 -27.98 -1.21 13.36
N LYS A 54 -27.95 -1.63 12.09
CA LYS A 54 -27.69 -0.74 10.94
C LYS A 54 -28.82 0.27 10.74
N ALA A 55 -30.08 -0.16 10.83
CA ALA A 55 -31.22 0.74 10.72
C ALA A 55 -31.19 1.83 11.81
N ALA A 56 -30.76 1.47 13.03
CA ALA A 56 -30.64 2.40 14.14
C ALA A 56 -29.37 3.27 14.09
N MET A 57 -28.25 2.73 13.60
CA MET A 57 -26.94 3.40 13.59
C MET A 57 -26.20 3.16 12.26
N PRO A 58 -26.65 3.78 11.16
CA PRO A 58 -26.07 3.56 9.84
C PRO A 58 -24.61 4.03 9.73
N TRP A 59 -24.20 5.04 10.50
CA TRP A 59 -22.81 5.52 10.53
C TRP A 59 -21.83 4.53 11.19
N ARG A 60 -22.34 3.57 11.97
CA ARG A 60 -21.53 2.60 12.73
C ARG A 60 -21.47 1.22 12.06
N TYR A 61 -22.45 0.87 11.24
CA TYR A 61 -22.56 -0.45 10.60
C TYR A 61 -22.74 -0.32 9.08
N SER A 62 -21.69 -0.66 8.33
CA SER A 62 -21.74 -0.79 6.88
C SER A 62 -22.57 -2.00 6.43
N GLN A 63 -23.06 -1.97 5.19
CA GLN A 63 -23.71 -3.12 4.56
C GLN A 63 -22.74 -4.30 4.53
N ALA A 64 -23.20 -5.48 4.98
CA ALA A 64 -22.41 -6.68 4.85
C ALA A 64 -22.63 -7.25 3.43
N TYR A 65 -21.60 -7.21 2.61
CA TYR A 65 -21.53 -7.86 1.31
C TYR A 65 -20.29 -8.77 1.28
N ASP A 66 -20.15 -9.63 0.27
CA ASP A 66 -18.92 -10.39 0.10
C ASP A 66 -17.76 -9.45 -0.25
N THR A 67 -17.06 -9.03 0.79
CA THR A 67 -15.91 -8.12 0.69
C THR A 67 -14.67 -8.79 0.08
N SER A 68 -14.67 -10.12 -0.05
CA SER A 68 -13.52 -10.83 -0.62
C SER A 68 -13.46 -10.71 -2.14
N SER A 69 -14.57 -10.36 -2.79
CA SER A 69 -14.70 -10.24 -4.24
C SER A 69 -14.87 -8.80 -4.75
N ASP A 70 -14.82 -7.82 -3.84
CA ASP A 70 -14.90 -6.40 -4.19
C ASP A 70 -13.50 -5.75 -4.24
N PRO A 71 -13.08 -5.23 -5.41
CA PRO A 71 -11.83 -4.48 -5.55
C PRO A 71 -11.74 -3.27 -4.62
N GLN A 72 -12.88 -2.59 -4.35
CA GLN A 72 -12.91 -1.41 -3.48
C GLN A 72 -12.46 -1.77 -2.06
N HIS A 73 -12.73 -3.00 -1.62
CA HIS A 73 -12.31 -3.45 -0.31
C HIS A 73 -10.78 -3.54 -0.18
N TRP A 74 -10.10 -3.90 -1.26
CA TRP A 74 -8.66 -3.92 -1.32
C TRP A 74 -8.09 -2.50 -1.37
N THR A 75 -8.61 -1.64 -2.24
CA THR A 75 -8.16 -0.25 -2.37
C THR A 75 -8.33 0.52 -1.05
N ASP A 76 -9.43 0.32 -0.32
CA ASP A 76 -9.65 0.86 1.04
C ASP A 76 -8.59 0.43 2.07
N CYS A 77 -7.86 -0.66 1.83
CA CYS A 77 -6.80 -1.13 2.71
C CYS A 77 -5.42 -0.54 2.36
N VAL A 78 -5.22 -0.09 1.12
CA VAL A 78 -3.93 0.41 0.61
C VAL A 78 -3.91 1.92 0.38
N ASN A 79 -5.07 2.53 0.15
CA ASN A 79 -5.22 3.97 -0.07
C ASN A 79 -4.83 4.78 1.16
N ARG A 80 -4.15 5.92 0.92
CA ARG A 80 -3.75 6.87 1.97
C ARG A 80 -4.84 7.89 2.30
N TYR A 81 -5.72 8.15 1.34
CA TYR A 81 -6.92 8.95 1.52
C TYR A 81 -8.15 8.04 1.56
N THR A 82 -9.11 8.37 2.42
CA THR A 82 -10.47 7.86 2.26
C THR A 82 -11.15 8.60 1.12
N ASP A 83 -12.17 8.00 0.51
CA ASP A 83 -12.91 8.63 -0.60
C ASP A 83 -13.45 10.01 -0.20
N ALA A 84 -14.05 10.13 1.00
CA ALA A 84 -14.54 11.40 1.50
C ALA A 84 -13.44 12.45 1.75
N ALA A 85 -12.23 12.03 2.15
CA ALA A 85 -11.11 12.95 2.32
C ALA A 85 -10.52 13.36 0.96
N ARG A 86 -10.52 12.44 -0.02
CA ARG A 86 -10.13 12.71 -1.40
C ARG A 86 -11.10 13.69 -2.03
N GLU A 87 -12.41 13.44 -1.99
CA GLU A 87 -13.43 14.32 -2.58
C GLU A 87 -13.36 15.75 -2.04
N ARG A 88 -13.13 15.93 -0.73
CA ARG A 88 -12.95 17.26 -0.13
C ARG A 88 -11.70 17.97 -0.62
N LEU A 89 -10.61 17.22 -0.82
CA LEU A 89 -9.33 17.75 -1.26
C LEU A 89 -9.41 18.34 -2.68
N TRP A 90 -10.21 17.75 -3.56
CA TRP A 90 -10.38 18.25 -4.94
C TRP A 90 -11.28 19.47 -5.00
N ARG A 91 -10.97 20.40 -5.91
CA ARG A 91 -11.84 21.55 -6.20
C ARG A 91 -13.22 21.07 -6.70
N PRO A 92 -14.34 21.73 -6.32
CA PRO A 92 -15.70 21.32 -6.65
C PRO A 92 -15.91 20.95 -8.12
N GLU A 93 -15.37 21.75 -9.03
CA GLU A 93 -15.47 21.55 -10.47
C GLU A 93 -14.70 20.32 -11.00
N LEU A 94 -13.76 19.77 -10.21
CA LEU A 94 -12.94 18.62 -10.56
C LEU A 94 -13.31 17.34 -9.80
N ARG A 95 -14.31 17.38 -8.89
CA ARG A 95 -14.69 16.22 -8.07
C ARG A 95 -15.14 15.01 -8.89
N PHE A 96 -15.62 15.19 -10.11
CA PHE A 96 -15.95 14.07 -10.99
C PHE A 96 -14.74 13.14 -11.27
N LEU A 97 -13.51 13.62 -11.09
CA LEU A 97 -12.28 12.81 -11.20
C LEU A 97 -12.06 11.90 -9.99
N THR A 98 -12.74 12.13 -8.86
CA THR A 98 -12.66 11.24 -7.70
C THR A 98 -13.58 10.02 -7.82
N ASP A 99 -14.60 10.11 -8.66
CA ASP A 99 -15.54 9.01 -8.92
C ASP A 99 -14.99 7.98 -9.93
N GLN A 100 -13.88 8.32 -10.60
CA GLN A 100 -13.24 7.42 -11.54
C GLN A 100 -12.51 6.31 -10.79
N ARG A 101 -12.94 5.07 -11.06
CA ARG A 101 -12.24 3.87 -10.58
C ARG A 101 -10.93 3.72 -11.32
N ASP A 102 -9.94 3.17 -10.64
CA ASP A 102 -8.68 2.82 -11.26
C ASP A 102 -8.86 1.48 -12.00
N GLU A 103 -8.92 1.56 -13.33
CA GLU A 103 -9.10 0.40 -14.20
C GLU A 103 -7.99 -0.64 -14.02
N ALA A 104 -6.77 -0.23 -13.65
CA ALA A 104 -5.67 -1.16 -13.42
C ALA A 104 -5.91 -2.01 -12.17
N PHE A 105 -6.44 -1.42 -11.09
CA PHE A 105 -6.83 -2.17 -9.90
C PHE A 105 -8.00 -3.11 -10.16
N ASP A 106 -9.02 -2.64 -10.88
CA ASP A 106 -10.17 -3.47 -11.24
C ASP A 106 -9.73 -4.67 -12.10
N HIS A 107 -8.93 -4.42 -13.14
CA HIS A 107 -8.37 -5.47 -14.00
C HIS A 107 -7.50 -6.47 -13.23
N ALA A 108 -6.59 -5.98 -12.39
CA ALA A 108 -5.73 -6.82 -11.56
C ALA A 108 -6.54 -7.72 -10.61
N PHE A 109 -7.64 -7.20 -10.07
CA PHE A 109 -8.53 -7.93 -9.19
C PHE A 109 -9.39 -8.97 -9.92
N GLU A 110 -9.77 -8.67 -11.18
CA GLU A 110 -10.46 -9.61 -12.08
C GLU A 110 -9.55 -10.79 -12.47
N ILE A 111 -8.28 -10.54 -12.83
CA ILE A 111 -7.28 -11.59 -13.07
C ILE A 111 -7.18 -12.52 -11.86
N GLY A 112 -7.21 -11.95 -10.65
CA GLY A 112 -7.20 -12.68 -9.39
C GLY A 112 -8.52 -13.36 -9.03
N GLY A 113 -9.58 -13.24 -9.83
CA GLY A 113 -10.95 -13.64 -9.47
C GLY A 113 -11.13 -15.12 -9.13
N GLY A 114 -10.32 -16.01 -9.70
CA GLY A 114 -10.31 -17.44 -9.39
C GLY A 114 -9.54 -17.80 -8.11
N LEU A 115 -8.79 -16.86 -7.54
CA LEU A 115 -7.97 -17.09 -6.35
C LEU A 115 -8.79 -16.89 -5.07
N ARG A 116 -8.38 -17.58 -4.01
CA ARG A 116 -9.07 -17.58 -2.72
C ARG A 116 -8.21 -16.97 -1.62
N GLY A 117 -8.88 -16.32 -0.67
CA GLY A 117 -8.23 -15.72 0.49
C GLY A 117 -7.21 -14.66 0.09
N VAL A 118 -6.10 -14.61 0.83
CA VAL A 118 -5.05 -13.59 0.66
C VAL A 118 -4.41 -13.61 -0.73
N ASN A 119 -4.40 -14.76 -1.43
CA ASN A 119 -3.81 -14.85 -2.77
C ASN A 119 -4.49 -13.93 -3.79
N ARG A 120 -5.76 -13.57 -3.60
CA ARG A 120 -6.46 -12.66 -4.50
C ARG A 120 -5.89 -11.24 -4.44
N VAL A 121 -5.66 -10.72 -3.25
CA VAL A 121 -5.06 -9.39 -3.06
C VAL A 121 -3.55 -9.39 -3.32
N GLN A 122 -2.86 -10.51 -3.04
CA GLN A 122 -1.46 -10.68 -3.46
C GLN A 122 -1.31 -10.65 -4.99
N ARG A 123 -2.26 -11.26 -5.72
CA ARG A 123 -2.26 -11.17 -7.18
C ARG A 123 -2.48 -9.75 -7.66
N CYS A 124 -3.39 -9.00 -7.03
CA CYS A 124 -3.59 -7.59 -7.34
C CYS A 124 -2.28 -6.81 -7.20
N ASP A 125 -1.57 -6.97 -6.07
CA ASP A 125 -0.28 -6.30 -5.86
C ASP A 125 0.82 -6.74 -6.84
N MET A 126 0.81 -8.00 -7.29
CA MET A 126 1.76 -8.47 -8.30
C MET A 126 1.56 -7.81 -9.67
N GLU A 127 0.35 -7.35 -9.97
CA GLU A 127 0.01 -6.66 -11.22
C GLU A 127 0.08 -5.13 -11.11
N THR A 128 -0.08 -4.56 -9.90
CA THR A 128 -0.07 -3.12 -9.68
C THR A 128 1.12 -2.66 -8.83
N PHE A 129 1.06 -2.88 -7.52
CA PHE A 129 2.00 -2.30 -6.55
C PHE A 129 3.46 -2.70 -6.76
N LEU A 130 3.72 -3.97 -7.07
CA LEU A 130 5.07 -4.49 -7.28
C LEU A 130 5.74 -3.87 -8.53
N PRO A 131 5.16 -3.95 -9.74
CA PRO A 131 5.76 -3.35 -10.93
C PRO A 131 5.72 -1.82 -10.93
N GLU A 132 4.63 -1.18 -10.48
CA GLU A 132 4.41 0.27 -10.65
C GLU A 132 5.00 1.13 -9.53
N ASP A 133 5.32 0.56 -8.36
CA ASP A 133 5.92 1.31 -7.24
C ASP A 133 7.31 0.74 -6.89
N ILE A 134 7.36 -0.47 -6.31
CA ILE A 134 8.57 -0.98 -5.68
C ILE A 134 9.69 -1.23 -6.70
N LEU A 135 9.42 -2.03 -7.73
CA LEU A 135 10.45 -2.42 -8.70
C LEU A 135 10.90 -1.24 -9.55
N CYS A 136 9.95 -0.42 -10.01
CA CYS A 136 10.24 0.79 -10.77
C CYS A 136 11.14 1.75 -9.98
N LYS A 137 10.82 1.98 -8.69
CA LYS A 137 11.63 2.86 -7.83
C LYS A 137 13.06 2.35 -7.64
N VAL A 138 13.22 1.06 -7.37
CA VAL A 138 14.55 0.45 -7.17
C VAL A 138 15.36 0.49 -8.47
N ASP A 139 14.71 0.21 -9.60
CA ASP A 139 15.34 0.25 -10.92
C ASP A 139 15.84 1.68 -11.25
N ILE A 140 14.96 2.68 -11.22
CA ILE A 140 15.32 4.09 -11.49
C ILE A 140 16.45 4.57 -10.57
N ALA A 141 16.34 4.28 -9.27
CA ALA A 141 17.34 4.71 -8.29
C ALA A 141 18.69 4.02 -8.49
N SER A 142 18.70 2.72 -8.81
CA SER A 142 19.94 1.96 -9.00
C SER A 142 20.61 2.29 -10.33
N MET A 143 19.85 2.39 -11.42
CA MET A 143 20.34 2.78 -12.74
C MET A 143 20.95 4.20 -12.74
N ARG A 144 20.44 5.12 -11.90
CA ARG A 144 21.03 6.45 -11.73
C ARG A 144 22.50 6.42 -11.31
N PHE A 145 22.93 5.35 -10.64
CA PHE A 145 24.32 5.13 -10.20
C PHE A 145 25.00 3.97 -10.94
N GLY A 146 24.42 3.48 -12.04
CA GLY A 146 24.96 2.36 -12.81
C GLY A 146 24.99 1.03 -12.05
N LEU A 147 24.11 0.86 -11.06
CA LEU A 147 23.99 -0.36 -10.27
C LEU A 147 22.87 -1.24 -10.81
N GLU A 148 23.10 -2.55 -10.90
CA GLU A 148 22.07 -3.54 -11.19
C GLU A 148 21.62 -4.21 -9.89
N VAL A 149 20.36 -3.99 -9.50
CA VAL A 149 19.74 -4.64 -8.33
C VAL A 149 18.87 -5.81 -8.80
N ARG A 150 19.07 -6.99 -8.21
CA ARG A 150 18.27 -8.19 -8.51
C ARG A 150 17.42 -8.60 -7.31
N PRO A 151 16.10 -8.78 -7.46
CA PRO A 151 15.22 -9.29 -6.40
C PRO A 151 15.17 -10.83 -6.41
N PRO A 152 15.98 -11.54 -5.59
CA PRO A 152 16.04 -13.01 -5.61
C PRO A 152 14.72 -13.68 -5.22
N MET A 153 13.86 -12.99 -4.47
CA MET A 153 12.55 -13.51 -4.10
C MET A 153 11.55 -13.50 -5.27
N LEU A 154 11.87 -12.84 -6.39
CA LEU A 154 11.09 -12.90 -7.63
C LEU A 154 11.56 -13.98 -8.60
N ASP A 155 12.49 -14.85 -8.18
CA ASP A 155 12.90 -15.99 -9.00
C ASP A 155 11.70 -16.92 -9.31
N ARG A 156 11.63 -17.41 -10.55
CA ARG A 156 10.51 -18.25 -11.01
C ARG A 156 10.39 -19.56 -10.26
N ASN A 157 11.50 -20.19 -9.87
CA ASN A 157 11.48 -21.45 -9.12
C ASN A 157 11.05 -21.20 -7.68
N PHE A 158 11.52 -20.11 -7.10
CA PHE A 158 11.06 -19.68 -5.78
C PHE A 158 9.55 -19.40 -5.78
N PHE A 159 9.07 -18.61 -6.76
CA PHE A 159 7.65 -18.33 -6.93
C PHE A 159 6.84 -19.62 -7.08
N GLY A 160 7.23 -20.52 -7.99
CA GLY A 160 6.55 -21.81 -8.17
C GLY A 160 6.49 -22.65 -6.90
N SER A 161 7.55 -22.62 -6.09
CA SER A 161 7.57 -23.29 -4.78
C SER A 161 6.58 -22.65 -3.81
N VAL A 162 6.57 -21.31 -3.70
CA VAL A 162 5.65 -20.59 -2.80
C VAL A 162 4.19 -20.72 -3.24
N SER A 163 3.92 -20.70 -4.55
CA SER A 163 2.57 -20.87 -5.10
C SER A 163 1.94 -22.24 -4.78
N SER A 164 2.76 -23.25 -4.48
CA SER A 164 2.26 -24.56 -4.04
C SER A 164 1.81 -24.60 -2.58
N ILE A 165 2.17 -23.58 -1.79
CA ILE A 165 1.80 -23.47 -0.37
C ILE A 165 0.33 -23.02 -0.28
N ALA A 166 -0.44 -23.69 0.58
CA ALA A 166 -1.82 -23.29 0.83
C ALA A 166 -1.87 -21.83 1.35
N PRO A 167 -2.78 -20.96 0.85
CA PRO A 167 -2.83 -19.54 1.24
C PRO A 167 -2.89 -19.31 2.75
N GLY A 168 -3.66 -20.14 3.46
CA GLY A 168 -3.80 -20.07 4.91
C GLY A 168 -2.56 -20.47 5.72
N ALA A 169 -1.53 -21.03 5.07
CA ALA A 169 -0.25 -21.36 5.71
C ALA A 169 0.78 -20.22 5.60
N LEU A 170 0.47 -19.15 4.85
CA LEU A 170 1.37 -17.98 4.69
C LEU A 170 1.31 -17.03 5.89
N TYR A 171 0.20 -17.05 6.62
CA TYR A 171 -0.09 -16.16 7.74
C TYR A 171 -0.67 -16.91 8.93
N ALA A 172 -0.56 -16.33 10.12
CA ALA A 172 -1.19 -16.81 11.34
C ALA A 172 -1.85 -15.65 12.08
N ARG A 173 -2.93 -15.91 12.80
CA ARG A 173 -3.53 -14.93 13.71
C ARG A 173 -2.67 -14.83 14.97
N ASP A 174 -2.40 -13.62 15.42
CA ASP A 174 -1.62 -13.42 16.64
C ASP A 174 -2.43 -13.80 17.90
N SER A 175 -1.77 -13.96 19.04
CA SER A 175 -2.38 -14.41 20.30
C SER A 175 -3.45 -13.46 20.84
N ASP A 176 -3.37 -12.17 20.47
CA ASP A 176 -4.39 -11.17 20.81
C ASP A 176 -5.69 -11.33 19.99
N GLY A 177 -5.65 -12.14 18.92
CA GLY A 177 -6.78 -12.31 18.01
C GLY A 177 -7.10 -11.06 17.19
N HIS A 178 -6.31 -9.99 17.25
CA HIS A 178 -6.62 -8.70 16.62
C HIS A 178 -5.70 -8.38 15.43
N SER A 179 -4.59 -9.09 15.31
CA SER A 179 -3.62 -8.92 14.24
C SER A 179 -3.27 -10.24 13.53
N TYR A 180 -2.68 -10.11 12.34
CA TYR A 180 -2.15 -11.24 11.56
C TYR A 180 -0.65 -11.07 11.38
N SER A 181 0.06 -12.19 11.48
CA SER A 181 1.49 -12.29 11.24
C SER A 181 1.74 -13.04 9.93
N GLY A 182 2.32 -12.35 8.96
CA GLY A 182 2.71 -12.91 7.68
C GLY A 182 4.06 -13.62 7.69
N LYS A 183 4.51 -14.05 6.49
CA LYS A 183 5.82 -14.65 6.24
C LYS A 183 6.09 -15.92 7.06
N ILE A 184 5.05 -16.67 7.43
CA ILE A 184 5.20 -17.85 8.30
C ILE A 184 6.22 -18.86 7.77
N PRO A 185 6.24 -19.24 6.48
CA PRO A 185 7.26 -20.15 5.96
C PRO A 185 8.68 -19.60 6.12
N LEU A 186 8.88 -18.30 5.81
CA LEU A 186 10.19 -17.66 5.89
C LEU A 186 10.64 -17.49 7.35
N LYS A 187 9.75 -17.11 8.26
CA LYS A 187 10.01 -17.05 9.70
C LYS A 187 10.39 -18.41 10.26
N THR A 188 9.70 -19.47 9.83
CA THR A 188 10.00 -20.85 10.23
C THR A 188 11.40 -21.26 9.79
N LEU A 189 11.78 -20.96 8.54
CA LEU A 189 13.12 -21.24 8.02
C LEU A 189 14.20 -20.38 8.71
N ALA A 190 13.92 -19.09 8.91
CA ALA A 190 14.82 -18.19 9.62
C ALA A 190 15.03 -18.61 11.07
N ALA A 191 13.98 -19.07 11.77
CA ALA A 191 14.09 -19.53 13.15
C ALA A 191 15.00 -20.75 13.27
N LYS A 192 14.93 -21.68 12.30
CA LYS A 192 15.80 -22.87 12.25
C LYS A 192 17.27 -22.51 12.02
N LYS A 193 17.56 -21.49 11.22
CA LYS A 193 18.94 -21.13 10.84
C LYS A 193 19.58 -20.06 11.73
N LEU A 194 18.80 -19.09 12.18
CA LEU A 194 19.26 -17.83 12.80
C LEU A 194 18.67 -17.64 14.22
N GLY A 195 17.83 -18.57 14.69
CA GLY A 195 17.19 -18.52 15.99
C GLY A 195 15.86 -17.76 16.01
N GLY A 196 15.04 -18.07 17.01
CA GLY A 196 13.69 -17.50 17.15
C GLY A 196 13.69 -15.98 17.37
N ALA A 197 14.69 -15.45 18.09
CA ALA A 197 14.81 -14.01 18.33
C ALA A 197 15.00 -13.22 17.02
N PHE A 198 15.83 -13.74 16.10
CA PHE A 198 16.01 -13.11 14.79
C PHE A 198 14.75 -13.21 13.93
N ALA A 199 14.14 -14.40 13.88
CA ALA A 199 12.98 -14.66 13.04
C ALA A 199 11.73 -13.85 13.42
N ASN A 200 11.56 -13.57 14.72
CA ASN A 200 10.42 -12.85 15.26
C ASN A 200 10.69 -11.35 15.47
N ARG A 201 11.82 -10.83 15.00
CA ARG A 201 12.10 -9.39 15.11
C ARG A 201 11.01 -8.57 14.40
N PRO A 202 10.65 -7.38 14.92
CA PRO A 202 9.77 -6.46 14.21
C PRO A 202 10.31 -6.14 12.81
N LYS A 203 9.40 -6.07 11.82
CA LYS A 203 9.77 -5.70 10.44
C LYS A 203 10.34 -4.27 10.46
N GLN A 204 11.58 -4.13 10.03
CA GLN A 204 12.22 -2.84 9.78
C GLN A 204 12.16 -2.61 8.27
N GLY A 205 11.28 -1.71 7.83
CA GLY A 205 11.21 -1.31 6.42
C GLY A 205 12.21 -0.20 6.12
N PHE A 206 12.61 -0.08 4.86
CA PHE A 206 13.33 1.09 4.35
C PHE A 206 12.35 2.24 4.07
N VAL A 207 11.62 2.64 5.11
CA VAL A 207 10.66 3.75 5.00
C VAL A 207 11.40 5.08 5.07
N MET A 208 10.97 6.04 4.26
CA MET A 208 11.46 7.41 4.38
C MET A 208 11.07 7.94 5.76
N PRO A 209 11.97 8.62 6.49
CA PRO A 209 11.69 9.12 7.82
C PRO A 209 10.90 10.44 7.73
N LEU A 210 9.72 10.38 7.08
CA LEU A 210 8.89 11.54 6.76
C LEU A 210 8.53 12.37 8.00
N GLN A 211 8.33 11.72 9.15
CA GLN A 211 8.10 12.45 10.40
C GLN A 211 9.27 13.35 10.78
N SER A 212 10.51 12.91 10.57
CA SER A 212 11.69 13.74 10.85
C SER A 212 11.89 14.83 9.79
N TRP A 213 11.57 14.55 8.53
CA TRP A 213 11.71 15.52 7.43
C TRP A 213 10.69 16.65 7.52
N PHE A 214 9.49 16.36 8.02
CA PHE A 214 8.41 17.34 8.20
C PHE A 214 8.20 17.72 9.66
N ASP A 215 9.22 17.52 10.52
CA ASP A 215 9.17 18.02 11.88
C ASP A 215 9.17 19.56 11.84
N ARG A 216 8.18 20.16 12.50
CA ARG A 216 7.97 21.61 12.56
C ARG A 216 9.15 22.36 13.19
N ASN A 217 10.01 21.67 13.93
CA ASN A 217 11.22 22.25 14.50
C ASN A 217 12.38 22.33 13.48
N THR A 218 12.18 21.82 12.27
CA THR A 218 13.15 21.88 11.18
C THR A 218 12.70 22.90 10.14
N GLY A 219 13.64 23.67 9.57
CA GLY A 219 13.31 24.65 8.51
C GLY A 219 12.68 24.03 7.27
N GLN A 220 12.88 22.73 7.03
CA GLN A 220 12.32 22.00 5.88
C GLN A 220 10.79 21.96 5.90
N ALA A 221 10.17 21.92 7.09
CA ALA A 221 8.71 21.90 7.19
C ALA A 221 8.08 23.24 6.74
N ASP A 222 8.77 24.35 6.98
CA ASP A 222 8.32 25.68 6.57
C ASP A 222 8.48 25.86 5.05
N ASP A 223 9.60 25.41 4.47
CA ASP A 223 9.82 25.42 3.02
C ASP A 223 8.72 24.64 2.28
N VAL A 224 8.39 23.44 2.78
CA VAL A 224 7.35 22.58 2.19
C VAL A 224 5.98 23.23 2.34
N ARG A 225 5.68 23.80 3.51
CA ARG A 225 4.43 24.53 3.72
C ARG A 225 4.31 25.67 2.75
N GLN A 226 5.31 26.56 2.70
CA GLN A 226 5.32 27.71 1.80
C GLN A 226 5.07 27.27 0.36
N ARG A 227 5.78 26.23 -0.09
CA ARG A 227 5.64 25.73 -1.45
C ARG A 227 4.25 25.18 -1.76
N LEU A 228 3.69 24.35 -0.88
CA LEU A 228 2.38 23.73 -1.11
C LEU A 228 1.21 24.72 -0.96
N THR A 229 1.42 25.83 -0.25
CA THR A 229 0.39 26.85 0.00
C THR A 229 0.58 28.12 -0.83
N ASP A 230 1.58 28.14 -1.72
CA ASP A 230 1.80 29.27 -2.62
C ASP A 230 0.60 29.37 -3.58
N PRO A 231 -0.02 30.56 -3.76
CA PRO A 231 -1.13 30.73 -4.71
C PRO A 231 -0.76 30.39 -6.16
N GLY A 232 0.53 30.45 -6.50
CA GLY A 232 1.10 30.04 -7.79
C GLY A 232 1.55 28.58 -7.87
N ALA A 233 1.38 27.78 -6.81
CA ALA A 233 1.67 26.35 -6.83
C ALA A 233 0.83 25.63 -7.90
N SER A 234 1.43 24.67 -8.59
CA SER A 234 0.75 23.96 -9.69
C SER A 234 -0.45 23.17 -9.16
N ILE A 235 -0.30 22.55 -7.98
CA ILE A 235 -1.37 21.82 -7.29
C ILE A 235 -2.57 22.70 -6.89
N ALA A 236 -2.41 24.03 -6.81
CA ALA A 236 -3.51 24.94 -6.47
C ALA A 236 -4.61 25.00 -7.54
N GLN A 237 -4.29 24.59 -8.77
CA GLN A 237 -5.26 24.46 -9.86
C GLN A 237 -6.19 23.26 -9.68
N TRP A 238 -5.75 22.25 -8.90
CA TRP A 238 -6.41 20.95 -8.77
C TRP A 238 -7.10 20.74 -7.42
N PHE A 239 -6.52 21.30 -6.35
CA PHE A 239 -6.95 21.04 -4.98
C PHE A 239 -7.39 22.29 -4.22
N GLU A 240 -8.34 22.10 -3.32
CA GLU A 240 -8.76 23.11 -2.35
C GLU A 240 -7.63 23.41 -1.37
N GLN A 241 -7.12 24.63 -1.40
CA GLN A 241 -6.01 25.07 -0.54
C GLN A 241 -6.34 24.93 0.95
N GLU A 242 -7.60 25.14 1.34
CA GLU A 242 -8.05 24.87 2.72
C GLU A 242 -7.76 23.42 3.13
N GLN A 243 -8.00 22.44 2.26
CA GLN A 243 -7.73 21.04 2.57
C GLN A 243 -6.24 20.70 2.53
N VAL A 244 -5.43 21.41 1.73
CA VAL A 244 -3.97 21.32 1.79
C VAL A 244 -3.47 21.79 3.16
N HIS A 245 -3.96 22.95 3.63
CA HIS A 245 -3.68 23.45 4.99
C HIS A 245 -4.09 22.45 6.07
N VAL A 246 -5.28 21.84 5.98
CA VAL A 246 -5.73 20.82 6.93
C VAL A 246 -4.77 19.63 7.00
N ASN A 247 -4.21 19.16 5.88
CA ASN A 247 -3.24 18.06 5.89
C ASN A 247 -1.92 18.46 6.56
N LEU A 248 -1.43 19.68 6.29
CA LEU A 248 -0.24 20.24 6.90
C LEU A 248 -0.42 20.47 8.41
N ASP A 249 -1.56 21.03 8.80
CA ASP A 249 -1.87 21.39 10.19
C ASP A 249 -2.09 20.17 11.07
N ALA A 250 -2.81 19.18 10.55
CA ALA A 250 -3.01 17.90 11.22
C ALA A 250 -1.76 17.01 11.24
N GLY A 251 -0.63 17.44 10.65
CA GLY A 251 0.62 16.66 10.64
C GLY A 251 0.50 15.35 9.87
N ARG A 252 -0.32 15.30 8.81
CA ARG A 252 -0.51 14.11 7.98
C ARG A 252 0.67 13.94 7.01
N VAL A 253 1.86 13.63 7.56
CA VAL A 253 3.15 13.64 6.83
C VAL A 253 3.15 12.82 5.53
N VAL A 254 2.41 11.71 5.50
CA VAL A 254 2.27 10.87 4.30
C VAL A 254 1.48 11.61 3.21
N ASN A 255 0.40 12.28 3.58
CA ASN A 255 -0.43 13.04 2.65
C ASN A 255 0.32 14.27 2.13
N VAL A 256 1.03 14.97 3.02
CA VAL A 256 1.91 16.09 2.66
C VAL A 256 2.99 15.64 1.68
N TRP A 257 3.61 14.48 1.91
CA TRP A 257 4.59 13.90 0.97
C TRP A 257 3.99 13.65 -0.41
N LEU A 258 2.78 13.08 -0.49
CA LEU A 258 2.11 12.83 -1.78
C LEU A 258 1.83 14.14 -2.54
N LEU A 259 1.35 15.17 -1.84
CA LEU A 259 1.12 16.49 -2.44
C LEU A 259 2.42 17.14 -2.92
N LEU A 260 3.50 17.01 -2.15
CA LEU A 260 4.82 17.51 -2.52
C LEU A 260 5.37 16.83 -3.77
N VAL A 261 5.33 15.50 -3.82
CA VAL A 261 5.80 14.75 -5.00
C VAL A 261 4.98 15.13 -6.24
N LEU A 262 3.66 15.30 -6.10
CA LEU A 262 2.81 15.72 -7.20
C LEU A 262 3.13 17.15 -7.66
N GLU A 263 3.34 18.09 -6.73
CA GLU A 263 3.76 19.46 -7.08
C GLU A 263 5.08 19.47 -7.84
N GLU A 264 6.09 18.72 -7.36
CA GLU A 264 7.37 18.61 -8.06
C GLU A 264 7.23 18.06 -9.48
N TRP A 265 6.36 17.05 -9.64
CA TRP A 265 6.10 16.45 -10.95
C TRP A 265 5.39 17.44 -11.90
N LEU A 266 4.37 18.15 -11.42
CA LEU A 266 3.66 19.17 -12.21
C LEU A 266 4.59 20.32 -12.65
N CYS A 267 5.45 20.81 -11.74
CA CYS A 267 6.45 21.83 -12.08
C CYS A 267 7.41 21.35 -13.18
N GLN A 268 7.86 20.09 -13.10
CA GLN A 268 8.77 19.53 -14.10
C GLN A 268 8.11 19.37 -15.47
N ILE A 269 6.82 19.06 -15.52
CA ILE A 269 6.10 18.97 -16.80
C ILE A 269 5.88 20.36 -17.40
N GLY A 270 5.40 21.32 -16.61
CA GLY A 270 5.16 22.68 -17.11
C GLY A 270 6.43 23.37 -17.62
N SER A 271 7.58 23.12 -16.98
CA SER A 271 8.88 23.64 -17.45
C SER A 271 9.34 23.03 -18.79
N ARG A 272 9.01 21.76 -19.06
CA ARG A 272 9.35 21.09 -20.34
C ARG A 272 8.52 21.62 -21.49
N GLU A 273 7.23 21.89 -21.27
CA GLU A 273 6.35 22.47 -22.29
C GLU A 273 6.77 23.90 -22.64
N THR A 274 7.20 24.68 -21.65
CA THR A 274 7.68 26.06 -21.87
C THR A 274 9.04 26.10 -22.59
N SER A 275 9.91 25.12 -22.37
CA SER A 275 11.24 25.01 -23.01
C SER A 275 11.18 24.47 -24.45
N ALA A 276 10.09 23.80 -24.82
CA ALA A 276 9.86 23.23 -26.14
C ALA A 276 9.09 24.16 -27.10
N ALA A 277 8.60 25.31 -26.62
CA ALA A 277 7.90 26.35 -27.38
C ALA A 277 8.83 27.53 -27.71
#